data_AF-B1NNY5-F1
#
_entry.id   AF-B1NNY5-F1
#
_cell.length_a   1.000
_cell.length_b   1.000
_cell.length_c   1.000
_cell.angle_alpha   90.00
_cell.angle_beta   90.00
_cell.angle_gamma   90.00
#
_symmetry.space_group_name_H-M   'P 1'
#
loop_
_entity.id
_entity.type
_entity.pdbx_description
1 polymer ?
#
loop_
_entity_poly.entity_id
_entity_poly.type
_entity_poly.pdbx_seq_one_letter_code
_entity_poly.pdbx_strand_id
1 'polypeptide(L)'
;DRYDFEVAKDKGKQFKIVAELLKKANTIIVATDSDREGENIAWSIIHKANAFSKDKTYKRLWINSLEKDVIRSGFQNLQPGMNYYPFYQEAQTRQIADWLIGMNASPLYTLNLQQKGVQGTFSLGRVQTPTLYLIYQRQEAIENFKKEPFFLNNS
;
A
#
# COMPACT_ATOMS: atom_id res chain seq x y z
N ASP A 1 -6.54 -14.23 -11.25
CA ASP A 1 -5.33 -14.20 -10.40
C ASP A 1 -5.39 -13.04 -9.42
N ARG A 2 -5.44 -13.34 -8.11
CA ARG A 2 -5.51 -12.35 -7.02
C ARG A 2 -4.12 -12.18 -6.42
N TYR A 3 -3.74 -10.93 -6.13
CA TYR A 3 -2.58 -10.63 -5.31
C TYR A 3 -2.73 -11.29 -3.95
N ASP A 4 -1.92 -12.31 -3.72
CA ASP A 4 -1.90 -13.06 -2.49
C ASP A 4 -0.55 -12.77 -1.84
N PHE A 5 -0.54 -12.13 -0.68
CA PHE A 5 0.70 -11.91 0.07
C PHE A 5 1.42 -13.25 0.23
N GLU A 6 2.63 -13.37 -0.30
CA GLU A 6 3.45 -14.55 -0.09
C GLU A 6 4.13 -14.43 1.27
N VAL A 7 3.90 -15.44 2.11
CA VAL A 7 4.62 -15.55 3.38
C VAL A 7 6.06 -15.89 3.04
N ALA A 8 7.01 -15.06 3.50
CA ALA A 8 8.43 -15.34 3.33
C ALA A 8 8.78 -16.76 3.81
N LYS A 9 9.63 -17.47 3.04
CA LYS A 9 9.91 -18.90 3.25
C LYS A 9 10.39 -19.23 4.67
N ASP A 10 11.07 -18.29 5.33
CA ASP A 10 11.57 -18.40 6.71
C ASP A 10 10.49 -18.14 7.78
N LYS A 11 9.38 -17.48 7.42
CA LYS A 11 8.27 -17.12 8.34
C LYS A 11 7.06 -18.05 8.24
N GLY A 12 7.06 -19.02 7.34
CA GLY A 12 5.94 -19.94 7.11
C GLY A 12 5.47 -20.70 8.36
N LYS A 13 6.41 -21.16 9.20
CA LYS A 13 6.08 -21.87 10.45
C LYS A 13 5.32 -20.97 11.44
N GLN A 14 5.82 -19.75 11.65
CA GLN A 14 5.19 -18.79 12.56
C GLN A 14 3.81 -18.38 12.05
N PHE A 15 3.68 -18.13 10.75
CA PHE A 15 2.40 -17.81 10.14
C PHE A 15 1.38 -18.94 10.34
N LYS A 16 1.77 -20.20 10.16
CA LYS A 16 0.87 -21.34 10.36
C LYS A 16 0.31 -21.41 11.78
N ILE A 17 1.17 -21.23 12.79
CA ILE A 17 0.76 -21.20 14.20
C ILE A 17 -0.24 -20.07 14.44
N VAL A 18 0.08 -18.85 13.98
CA VAL A 18 -0.80 -17.68 14.13
C VAL A 18 -2.12 -17.89 13.41
N ALA A 19 -2.12 -18.43 12.18
CA ALA A 19 -3.32 -18.68 11.40
C ALA A 19 -4.26 -19.68 12.10
N GLU A 20 -3.72 -20.74 12.70
CA GLU A 20 -4.52 -21.70 13.48
C GLU A 20 -5.14 -21.06 14.72
N LEU A 21 -4.38 -20.22 15.44
CA LEU A 21 -4.87 -19.49 16.61
C LEU A 21 -5.97 -18.48 16.22
N LEU A 22 -5.78 -17.73 15.14
CA LEU A 22 -6.76 -16.75 14.64
C LEU A 22 -8.08 -17.42 14.25
N LYS A 23 -8.03 -18.61 13.64
CA LYS A 23 -9.23 -19.38 13.29
C LYS A 23 -10.00 -19.84 14.54
N LYS A 24 -9.30 -20.29 15.58
CA LYS A 24 -9.90 -20.78 16.83
C LYS A 24 -10.44 -19.65 17.73
N ALA A 25 -9.84 -18.47 17.71
CA ALA A 25 -10.19 -17.38 18.61
C ALA A 25 -11.55 -16.73 18.29
N ASN A 26 -12.40 -16.47 19.29
CA ASN A 26 -13.62 -15.68 19.12
C ASN A 26 -13.36 -14.17 19.16
N THR A 27 -12.31 -13.74 19.88
CA THR A 27 -11.88 -12.35 20.00
C THR A 27 -10.45 -12.21 19.53
N ILE A 28 -10.19 -11.24 18.67
CA ILE A 28 -8.86 -10.90 18.16
C ILE A 28 -8.55 -9.47 18.58
N ILE A 29 -7.42 -9.29 19.28
CA ILE A 29 -6.92 -7.97 19.66
C ILE A 29 -5.72 -7.67 18.76
N VAL A 30 -5.85 -6.65 17.91
CA VAL A 30 -4.76 -6.11 17.11
C VAL A 30 -3.90 -5.23 18.01
N ALA A 31 -2.61 -5.54 18.09
CA ALA A 31 -1.63 -4.85 18.92
C ALA A 31 -0.33 -4.56 18.15
N THR A 32 -0.43 -4.42 16.82
CA THR A 32 0.65 -3.94 15.96
C THR A 32 0.92 -2.45 16.20
N ASP A 33 1.94 -1.88 15.56
CA ASP A 33 2.23 -0.45 15.67
C ASP A 33 1.02 0.40 15.29
N SER A 34 0.83 1.54 15.97
CA SER A 34 -0.32 2.44 15.82
C SER A 34 -0.20 3.33 14.57
N ASP A 35 0.01 2.70 13.41
CA ASP A 35 0.14 3.35 12.11
C ASP A 35 -0.58 2.56 11.01
N ARG A 36 -0.53 3.09 9.78
CA ARG A 36 -1.21 2.46 8.63
C ARG A 36 -0.59 1.12 8.24
N GLU A 37 0.72 0.95 8.42
CA GLU A 37 1.42 -0.27 8.02
C GLU A 37 1.13 -1.40 9.01
N GLY A 38 1.11 -1.09 10.31
CA GLY A 38 0.69 -1.98 11.37
C GLY A 38 -0.74 -2.50 11.19
N GLU A 39 -1.68 -1.64 10.73
CA GLU A 39 -3.01 -2.09 10.33
C GLU A 39 -2.96 -3.01 9.11
N ASN A 40 -2.24 -2.60 8.06
CA ASN A 40 -2.13 -3.38 6.84
C ASN A 40 -1.59 -4.79 7.11
N ILE A 41 -0.53 -4.91 7.91
CA ILE A 41 0.06 -6.18 8.32
C ILE A 41 -0.96 -7.03 9.09
N ALA A 42 -1.60 -6.47 10.12
CA ALA A 42 -2.53 -7.21 10.97
C ALA A 42 -3.70 -7.77 10.17
N TRP A 43 -4.37 -6.93 9.38
CA TRP A 43 -5.52 -7.33 8.58
C TRP A 43 -5.12 -8.26 7.44
N SER A 44 -3.97 -8.04 6.78
CA SER A 44 -3.44 -8.96 5.77
C SER A 44 -3.23 -10.36 6.33
N ILE A 45 -2.67 -10.49 7.54
CA ILE A 45 -2.48 -11.80 8.18
C ILE A 45 -3.84 -12.45 8.47
N ILE A 46 -4.81 -11.71 9.02
CA ILE A 46 -6.15 -12.22 9.33
C ILE A 46 -6.87 -12.71 8.06
N HIS A 47 -6.80 -11.92 6.97
CA HIS A 47 -7.39 -12.28 5.68
C HIS A 47 -6.67 -13.47 5.04
N LYS A 48 -5.33 -13.44 5.00
CA LYS A 48 -4.52 -14.54 4.44
C LYS A 48 -4.74 -15.85 5.20
N ALA A 49 -4.95 -15.77 6.51
CA ALA A 49 -5.30 -16.92 7.33
C ALA A 49 -6.74 -17.42 7.11
N ASN A 50 -7.57 -16.76 6.30
CA ASN A 50 -9.01 -17.01 6.20
C ASN A 50 -9.70 -17.03 7.57
N ALA A 51 -9.27 -16.13 8.46
CA ALA A 51 -9.79 -16.04 9.82
C ALA A 51 -10.78 -14.87 10.00
N PHE A 52 -10.90 -13.99 8.99
CA PHE A 52 -11.89 -12.92 9.00
C PHE A 52 -13.32 -13.49 8.93
N SER A 53 -14.11 -13.25 9.97
CA SER A 53 -15.55 -13.50 10.02
C SER A 53 -16.28 -12.36 10.73
N LYS A 54 -17.56 -12.13 10.36
CA LYS A 54 -18.46 -11.18 11.03
C LYS A 54 -18.86 -11.63 12.44
N ASP A 55 -18.76 -12.92 12.74
CA ASP A 55 -19.12 -13.49 14.05
C ASP A 55 -18.02 -13.34 15.10
N LYS A 56 -16.82 -12.89 14.69
CA LYS A 56 -15.68 -12.65 15.58
C LYS A 56 -15.65 -11.21 16.05
N THR A 57 -15.18 -11.02 17.28
CA THR A 57 -14.96 -9.68 17.84
C THR A 57 -13.53 -9.22 17.52
N TYR A 58 -13.39 -8.00 17.00
CA TYR A 58 -12.09 -7.38 16.75
C TYR A 58 -11.93 -6.15 17.63
N LYS A 59 -10.80 -6.09 18.34
CA LYS A 59 -10.40 -4.96 19.18
C LYS A 59 -9.04 -4.45 18.74
N ARG A 60 -8.74 -3.19 19.05
CA ARG A 60 -7.48 -2.53 18.71
C ARG A 60 -6.87 -1.86 19.93
N LEU A 61 -5.62 -2.22 20.22
CA LEU A 61 -4.77 -1.50 21.17
C LEU A 61 -4.08 -0.37 20.41
N TRP A 62 -4.46 0.88 20.66
CA TRP A 62 -3.89 2.05 19.98
C TRP A 62 -3.09 2.88 20.99
N ILE A 63 -1.79 2.62 21.08
CA ILE A 63 -0.89 3.28 22.01
C ILE A 63 0.38 3.77 21.28
N ASN A 64 0.96 4.86 21.77
CA ASN A 64 2.17 5.47 21.20
C ASN A 64 3.39 5.33 22.13
N SER A 65 3.28 4.56 23.22
CA SER A 65 4.35 4.30 24.18
C SER A 65 4.29 2.87 24.70
N LEU A 66 5.45 2.28 24.93
CA LEU A 66 5.63 0.94 25.50
C LEU A 66 5.79 0.96 27.03
N GLU A 67 5.58 2.11 27.66
CA GLU A 67 5.54 2.21 29.11
C GLU A 67 4.42 1.35 29.70
N LYS A 68 4.72 0.70 30.81
CA LYS A 68 3.85 -0.33 31.43
C LYS A 68 2.45 0.22 31.74
N ASP A 69 2.36 1.46 32.20
CA ASP A 69 1.09 2.06 32.58
C ASP A 69 0.27 2.50 31.36
N VAL A 70 0.93 2.92 30.28
CA VAL A 70 0.29 3.19 28.98
C VAL A 70 -0.25 1.90 28.37
N ILE A 71 0.51 0.80 28.41
CA ILE A 71 0.04 -0.50 27.93
C ILE A 71 -1.20 -0.95 28.72
N ARG A 72 -1.16 -0.89 30.05
CA ARG A 72 -2.28 -1.30 30.91
C ARG A 72 -3.54 -0.47 30.65
N SER A 73 -3.40 0.84 30.64
CA SER A 73 -4.52 1.75 30.34
C SER A 73 -5.05 1.55 28.91
N GLY A 74 -4.18 1.26 27.94
CA GLY A 74 -4.55 0.92 26.58
C GLY A 74 -5.37 -0.38 26.49
N PHE A 75 -5.00 -1.43 27.23
CA PHE A 75 -5.77 -2.67 27.29
C PHE A 75 -7.11 -2.53 28.01
N GLN A 76 -7.23 -1.58 28.95
CA GLN A 76 -8.51 -1.24 29.58
C GLN A 76 -9.44 -0.49 28.61
N ASN A 77 -8.87 0.28 27.68
CA ASN A 77 -9.60 1.15 26.75
C ASN A 77 -9.42 0.74 25.29
N LEU A 78 -9.56 -0.55 25.01
CA LEU A 78 -9.45 -1.09 23.65
C LEU A 78 -10.51 -0.49 22.74
N GLN A 79 -10.08 -0.04 21.56
CA GLN A 79 -10.96 0.51 20.55
C GLN A 79 -11.59 -0.60 19.71
N PRO A 80 -12.75 -0.37 19.07
CA PRO A 80 -13.29 -1.28 18.07
C PRO A 80 -12.30 -1.44 16.90
N GLY A 81 -11.91 -2.68 16.57
CA GLY A 81 -10.92 -2.92 15.50
C GLY A 81 -11.38 -2.43 14.13
N MET A 82 -12.70 -2.49 13.87
CA MET A 82 -13.30 -2.05 12.60
C MET A 82 -13.10 -0.56 12.31
N ASN A 83 -12.85 0.28 13.32
CA ASN A 83 -12.56 1.70 13.12
C ASN A 83 -11.28 1.92 12.29
N TYR A 84 -10.37 0.95 12.28
CA TYR A 84 -9.05 1.04 11.63
C TYR A 84 -8.96 0.20 10.35
N TYR A 85 -9.96 -0.64 10.08
CA TYR A 85 -10.07 -1.43 8.86
C TYR A 85 -9.96 -0.61 7.55
N PRO A 86 -10.47 0.64 7.46
CA PRO A 86 -10.29 1.46 6.26
C PRO A 86 -8.83 1.69 5.85
N PHE A 87 -7.87 1.71 6.80
CA PHE A 87 -6.44 1.85 6.47
C PHE A 87 -5.92 0.66 5.68
N TYR A 88 -6.35 -0.55 6.05
CA TYR A 88 -6.05 -1.75 5.27
C TYR A 88 -6.70 -1.70 3.89
N GLN A 89 -7.96 -1.27 3.78
CA GLN A 89 -8.64 -1.14 2.49
C GLN A 89 -7.94 -0.13 1.56
N GLU A 90 -7.49 1.01 2.10
CA GLU A 90 -6.72 2.01 1.36
C GLU A 90 -5.42 1.40 0.82
N ALA A 91 -4.67 0.69 1.67
CA ALA A 91 -3.42 0.04 1.31
C ALA A 91 -3.60 -1.04 0.23
N GLN A 92 -4.66 -1.86 0.33
CA GLN A 92 -4.98 -2.88 -0.67
C GLN A 92 -5.40 -2.26 -2.01
N THR A 93 -6.24 -1.22 -1.97
CA THR A 93 -6.69 -0.52 -3.18
C THR A 93 -5.52 0.11 -3.91
N ARG A 94 -4.58 0.73 -3.17
CA ARG A 94 -3.36 1.28 -3.73
C ARG A 94 -2.50 0.20 -4.40
N GLN A 95 -2.27 -0.93 -3.74
CA GLN A 95 -1.50 -2.04 -4.31
C GLN A 95 -2.15 -2.61 -5.59
N ILE A 96 -3.48 -2.75 -5.62
CA ILE A 96 -4.20 -3.21 -6.81
C ILE A 96 -4.11 -2.19 -7.95
N ALA A 97 -4.27 -0.90 -7.66
CA ALA A 97 -4.14 0.17 -8.64
C ALA A 97 -2.72 0.22 -9.23
N ASP A 98 -1.71 0.14 -8.37
CA ASP A 98 -0.30 0.10 -8.76
C ASP A 98 0.01 -1.09 -9.68
N TRP A 99 -0.53 -2.26 -9.35
CA TRP A 99 -0.39 -3.45 -10.18
C TRP A 99 -1.11 -3.32 -11.51
N LEU A 100 -2.34 -2.81 -11.52
CA LEU A 100 -3.13 -2.64 -12.73
C LEU A 100 -2.48 -1.66 -13.70
N ILE A 101 -1.88 -0.58 -13.19
CA ILE A 101 -1.09 0.36 -13.98
C ILE A 101 0.21 -0.31 -14.46
N GLY A 102 0.96 -0.95 -13.55
CA GLY A 102 2.23 -1.60 -13.87
C GLY A 102 2.12 -2.71 -14.93
N MET A 103 1.08 -3.55 -14.85
CA MET A 103 0.85 -4.64 -15.80
C MET A 103 0.30 -4.19 -17.15
N ASN A 104 -0.51 -3.14 -17.21
CA ASN A 104 -1.05 -2.67 -18.49
C ASN A 104 -0.12 -1.67 -19.20
N ALA A 105 0.54 -0.80 -18.44
CA ALA A 105 1.41 0.23 -19.01
C ALA A 105 2.78 -0.32 -19.44
N SER A 106 3.37 -1.27 -18.69
CA SER A 106 4.71 -1.78 -18.99
C SER A 106 4.80 -2.51 -20.34
N PRO A 107 3.86 -3.43 -20.70
CA PRO A 107 3.87 -4.07 -22.01
C PRO A 107 3.54 -3.10 -23.14
N LEU A 108 2.57 -2.19 -22.94
CA LEU A 108 2.18 -1.19 -23.94
C LEU A 108 3.36 -0.28 -24.32
N TYR A 109 4.10 0.22 -23.33
CA TYR A 109 5.27 1.06 -23.55
C TYR A 109 6.45 0.26 -24.11
N THR A 110 6.69 -0.95 -23.61
CA THR A 110 7.77 -1.82 -24.13
C THR A 110 7.52 -2.17 -25.59
N LEU A 111 6.28 -2.52 -25.98
CA LEU A 111 5.89 -2.79 -27.36
C LEU A 111 6.03 -1.55 -28.26
N ASN A 112 5.58 -0.37 -27.79
CA ASN A 112 5.75 0.88 -28.54
C ASN A 112 7.22 1.27 -28.74
N LEU A 113 8.08 1.07 -27.74
CA LEU A 113 9.51 1.39 -27.83
C LEU A 113 10.29 0.37 -28.67
N GLN A 114 9.91 -0.92 -28.60
CA GLN A 114 10.45 -1.96 -29.48
C GLN A 114 10.08 -1.69 -30.95
N GLN A 115 8.85 -1.23 -31.23
CA GLN A 115 8.43 -0.82 -32.58
C GLN A 115 9.23 0.38 -33.12
N LYS A 116 9.83 1.20 -32.24
CA LYS A 116 10.72 2.32 -32.59
C LYS A 116 12.22 1.96 -32.58
N GLY A 117 12.57 0.68 -32.46
CA GLY A 117 13.94 0.18 -32.58
C GLY A 117 14.79 0.20 -31.30
N VAL A 118 14.18 0.48 -30.13
CA VAL A 118 14.90 0.49 -28.84
C VAL A 118 14.83 -0.91 -28.20
N GLN A 119 15.97 -1.57 -28.04
CA GLN A 119 16.06 -2.87 -27.35
C GLN A 119 16.28 -2.69 -25.85
N GLY A 120 15.34 -3.18 -25.02
CA GLY A 120 15.47 -3.25 -23.56
C GLY A 120 14.13 -3.50 -22.85
N THR A 121 14.17 -4.13 -21.67
CA THR A 121 13.02 -4.23 -20.75
C THR A 121 12.96 -2.95 -19.91
N PHE A 122 11.94 -2.12 -20.11
CA PHE A 122 11.73 -0.92 -19.30
C PHE A 122 10.76 -1.23 -18.15
N SER A 123 11.28 -1.35 -16.93
CA SER A 123 10.44 -1.46 -15.74
C SER A 123 9.81 -0.10 -15.44
N LEU A 124 8.47 0.02 -15.53
CA LEU A 124 7.76 1.20 -15.05
C LEU A 124 7.39 1.00 -13.57
N GLY A 125 8.20 1.57 -12.69
CA GLY A 125 7.91 1.64 -11.25
C GLY A 125 7.14 2.91 -10.87
N ARG A 126 6.41 2.87 -9.74
CA ARG A 126 5.64 4.00 -9.19
C ARG A 126 6.42 5.27 -8.88
N VAL A 127 7.75 5.17 -8.77
CA VAL A 127 8.63 6.32 -8.58
C VAL A 127 9.12 6.81 -9.95
N GLN A 128 9.49 5.88 -10.84
CA GLN A 128 10.01 6.22 -12.17
C GLN A 128 8.94 6.80 -13.10
N THR A 129 7.69 6.34 -13.01
CA THR A 129 6.59 6.77 -13.91
C THR A 129 6.13 8.21 -13.65
N PRO A 130 5.82 8.66 -12.42
CA PRO A 130 5.50 10.07 -12.18
C PRO A 130 6.72 10.97 -12.36
N THR A 131 7.94 10.51 -12.07
CA THR A 131 9.15 11.27 -12.37
C THR A 131 9.35 11.47 -13.87
N LEU A 132 9.18 10.42 -14.68
CA LEU A 132 9.25 10.52 -16.14
C LEU A 132 8.12 11.39 -16.70
N TYR A 133 6.91 11.26 -16.15
CA TYR A 133 5.77 12.09 -16.54
C TYR A 133 6.00 13.57 -16.26
N LEU A 134 6.60 13.93 -15.10
CA LEU A 134 6.97 15.31 -14.79
C LEU A 134 8.04 15.85 -15.76
N ILE A 135 9.01 15.02 -16.15
CA ILE A 135 10.01 15.38 -17.17
C ILE A 135 9.34 15.60 -18.52
N TYR A 136 8.47 14.68 -18.95
CA TYR A 136 7.71 14.78 -20.19
C TYR A 136 6.82 16.03 -20.23
N GLN A 137 6.05 16.32 -19.17
CA GLN A 137 5.23 17.52 -19.09
C GLN A 137 6.05 18.81 -19.20
N ARG A 138 7.24 18.84 -18.58
CA ARG A 138 8.17 19.97 -18.71
C ARG A 138 8.69 20.10 -20.14
N GLN A 139 9.00 18.99 -20.80
CA GLN A 139 9.44 18.97 -22.19
C GLN A 139 8.33 19.48 -23.13
N GLU A 140 7.11 18.98 -22.96
CA GLU A 140 5.94 19.38 -23.75
C GLU A 140 5.59 20.86 -23.53
N ALA A 141 5.71 21.36 -22.30
CA ALA A 141 5.53 22.77 -21.98
C ALA A 141 6.58 23.67 -22.65
N ILE A 142 7.82 23.20 -22.82
CA ILE A 142 8.89 23.92 -23.55
C ILE A 142 8.65 23.86 -25.05
N GLU A 143 8.27 22.70 -25.60
CA GLU A 143 8.04 22.49 -27.03
C GLU A 143 6.82 23.26 -27.54
N ASN A 144 5.75 23.30 -26.74
CA ASN A 144 4.53 24.05 -27.04
C ASN A 144 4.58 25.51 -26.53
N PHE A 145 5.70 25.95 -25.95
CA PHE A 145 5.86 27.33 -25.49
C PHE A 145 5.91 28.28 -26.69
N LYS A 146 4.80 28.98 -26.94
CA LYS A 146 4.77 30.10 -27.88
C LYS A 146 5.30 31.34 -27.18
N LYS A 147 6.50 31.79 -27.59
CA LYS A 147 7.10 33.04 -27.14
C LYS A 147 6.22 34.22 -27.58
N GLU A 148 5.63 34.92 -26.64
CA GLU A 148 4.97 36.19 -26.91
C GLU A 148 5.90 37.36 -26.54
N PRO A 149 6.03 38.38 -27.42
CA PRO A 149 6.78 39.58 -27.10
C PRO A 149 6.02 40.38 -26.03
N PHE A 150 6.67 40.64 -24.90
CA PHE A 150 6.18 41.57 -23.90
C PHE A 150 7.06 42.84 -23.92
N PHE A 151 6.42 44.00 -23.82
CA PHE A 151 7.10 45.28 -23.74
C PHE A 151 7.04 45.75 -22.28
N LEU A 152 8.19 45.93 -21.65
CA LEU A 152 8.30 46.65 -20.40
C LEU A 152 8.51 48.14 -20.72
N ASN A 153 7.61 48.99 -20.23
CA ASN A 153 7.87 50.43 -20.22
C ASN A 153 8.93 50.69 -19.14
N ASN A 154 10.18 50.86 -19.56
CA ASN A 154 11.21 51.41 -18.69
C ASN A 154 10.95 52.92 -18.57
N SER A 155 10.18 53.29 -17.55
CA SER A 155 10.08 54.68 -17.07
C SER A 155 11.24 55.00 -16.14
#